data_AF-A0A2W7R5U8-F1
#
_entry.id   AF-A0A2W7R5U8-F1
#
_cell.length_a   1.000
_cell.length_b   1.000
_cell.length_c   1.000
_cell.angle_alpha   90.00
_cell.angle_beta   90.00
_cell.angle_gamma   90.00
#
_symmetry.space_group_name_H-M   'P 1'
#
loop_
_entity.id
_entity.type
_entity.pdbx_description
1 polymer ?
#
loop_
_entity_poly.entity_id
_entity_poly.type
_entity_poly.pdbx_seq_one_letter_code
_entity_poly.pdbx_strand_id
1 'polypeptide(L)' 'MTSDLITRFHFHNIKSTKGYTLKYRPWTVIHVEFYKSKKEALIRENELKSGKGRDWLRLNILPNYS' A
#
# COMPACT_ATOMS: atom_id res chain seq x y z
N MET A 1 4.20 -3.23 3.99
CA MET A 1 3.58 -3.44 5.32
C MET A 1 4.12 -2.41 6.30
N THR A 2 3.33 -2.01 7.29
CA THR A 2 3.73 -1.13 8.40
C THR A 2 2.90 -1.49 9.63
N SER A 3 3.44 -1.26 10.82
CA SER A 3 2.69 -1.29 12.09
C SER A 3 2.10 0.08 12.45
N ASP A 4 2.54 1.15 11.76
CA ASP A 4 2.02 2.51 11.92
C ASP A 4 1.72 3.09 10.53
N LEU A 5 0.44 3.13 10.19
CA LEU A 5 -0.04 3.61 8.89
C LEU A 5 0.10 5.12 8.77
N ILE A 6 -0.26 5.86 9.82
CA ILE A 6 -0.32 7.32 9.82
C ILE A 6 1.07 7.89 9.65
N THR A 7 2.04 7.43 10.45
CA THR A 7 3.43 7.88 10.35
C THR A 7 4.04 7.54 8.99
N ARG A 8 3.81 6.32 8.48
CA ARG A 8 4.33 5.91 7.16
C ARG A 8 3.76 6.79 6.05
N PHE A 9 2.45 7.03 6.06
CA PHE A 9 1.78 7.81 5.03
C PHE A 9 2.24 9.28 5.04
N HIS A 10 2.30 9.89 6.23
CA HIS A 10 2.88 11.22 6.41
C HIS A 10 4.31 11.29 5.90
N PHE A 11 5.15 10.29 6.22
CA PHE A 11 6.54 10.25 5.76
C PHE A 11 6.64 10.13 4.23
N HIS A 12 5.83 9.25 3.61
CA HIS A 12 5.80 9.08 2.17
C HIS A 12 5.35 10.31 1.40
N ASN A 13 4.52 11.18 1.98
CA ASN A 13 4.03 12.38 1.32
C ASN A 13 4.85 13.64 1.62
N ILE A 14 5.46 13.74 2.80
CA ILE A 14 6.05 15.00 3.25
C ILE A 14 7.56 14.87 3.51
N LYS A 15 8.01 13.79 4.15
CA LYS A 15 9.36 13.73 4.75
C LYS A 15 10.39 12.92 3.98
N SER A 16 9.99 11.95 3.15
CA SER A 16 10.96 11.11 2.44
C SER A 16 11.75 11.96 1.42
N THR A 17 13.07 11.79 1.41
CA THR A 17 14.00 12.50 0.51
C THR A 17 14.62 11.58 -0.55
N LYS A 18 14.35 10.27 -0.47
CA LYS A 18 14.86 9.21 -1.35
C LYS A 18 13.82 8.10 -1.52
N GLY A 19 13.91 7.36 -2.63
CA GLY A 19 13.09 6.17 -2.92
C GLY A 19 11.98 6.40 -3.95
N TYR A 20 11.29 5.32 -4.31
CA TYR A 20 10.30 5.30 -5.40
C TYR A 20 9.07 6.19 -5.15
N THR A 21 8.67 6.37 -3.89
CA THR A 21 7.47 7.14 -3.52
C THR A 21 7.69 8.66 -3.52
N LEU A 22 8.90 9.14 -3.80
CA LEU A 22 9.19 10.58 -3.84
C LEU A 22 8.54 11.29 -5.03
N LYS A 23 8.57 10.68 -6.22
CA LYS A 23 8.29 11.35 -7.50
C LYS A 23 6.81 11.57 -7.82
N TYR A 24 5.91 10.85 -7.15
CA TYR A 24 4.47 10.82 -7.51
C TYR A 24 3.57 11.25 -6.35
N ARG A 25 4.08 12.14 -5.51
CA ARG A 25 3.28 12.76 -4.45
C ARG A 25 2.33 13.81 -5.05
N PRO A 26 1.18 14.05 -4.41
CA PRO A 26 0.68 13.39 -3.21
C PRO A 26 0.11 11.99 -3.51
N TRP A 27 0.41 11.04 -2.63
CA TRP A 27 -0.20 9.72 -2.62
C TRP A 27 -1.48 9.73 -1.80
N THR A 28 -2.45 8.92 -2.23
CA THR A 28 -3.65 8.57 -1.48
C THR A 28 -3.62 7.08 -1.13
N VAL A 29 -4.07 6.72 0.08
CA VAL A 29 -4.28 5.32 0.46
C VAL A 29 -5.69 4.91 0.09
N ILE A 30 -5.83 3.96 -0.84
CA ILE A 30 -7.12 3.48 -1.35
C ILE A 30 -7.54 2.11 -0.78
N HIS A 31 -6.64 1.44 -0.07
CA HIS A 31 -6.89 0.11 0.50
C HIS A 31 -5.94 -0.18 1.66
N VAL A 32 -6.47 -0.76 2.74
CA VAL A 32 -5.73 -1.18 3.94
C VAL A 32 -6.32 -2.49 4.45
N GLU A 33 -5.45 -3.41 4.83
CA GLU A 33 -5.82 -4.68 5.47
C GLU A 33 -5.05 -4.81 6.80
N PHE A 34 -5.74 -5.22 7.87
CA PHE A 34 -5.17 -5.38 9.21
C PHE A 34 -5.04 -6.87 9.56
N TYR A 35 -3.92 -7.23 10.18
CA TYR A 35 -3.58 -8.61 10.53
C TYR A 35 -3.06 -8.69 11.95
N LYS A 36 -3.32 -9.82 12.61
CA LYS A 36 -2.82 -10.08 13.97
C LYS A 36 -1.34 -10.41 13.98
N SER A 37 -0.83 -11.07 12.94
CA SER A 37 0.58 -11.42 12.84
C SER A 37 1.30 -10.74 11.66
N LYS A 38 2.59 -10.46 11.87
CA LYS A 38 3.49 -9.97 10.81
C LYS A 38 3.57 -10.97 9.63
N LYS A 39 3.48 -12.27 9.91
CA LYS A 39 3.57 -13.33 8.90
C LYS A 39 2.39 -13.27 7.92
N GLU A 40 1.17 -13.17 8.43
CA GLU A 40 -0.04 -13.05 7.60
C GLU A 40 0.00 -11.78 6.74
N ALA A 41 0.38 -10.64 7.35
CA ALA A 41 0.50 -9.37 6.63
C ALA A 41 1.53 -9.43 5.49
N LEU A 42 2.67 -10.12 5.68
CA LEU A 42 3.69 -10.29 4.65
C LEU A 42 3.23 -11.23 3.52
N ILE A 43 2.56 -12.33 3.86
CA ILE A 43 2.01 -13.26 2.85
C ILE A 43 1.06 -12.49 1.94
N ARG A 44 0.13 -11.73 2.52
CA ARG A 44 -0.80 -10.91 1.76
C ARG A 44 -0.12 -9.82 0.94
N GLU A 45 0.82 -9.09 1.53
CA GLU A 45 1.56 -8.05 0.81
C GLU A 45 2.27 -8.60 -0.44
N ASN A 46 2.87 -9.79 -0.33
CA ASN A 46 3.54 -10.45 -1.44
C ASN A 46 2.52 -10.93 -2.50
N GLU A 47 1.40 -11.48 -2.07
CA GLU A 47 0.31 -11.87 -2.97
C GLU A 47 -0.19 -10.66 -3.78
N LEU A 48 -0.50 -9.54 -3.13
CA LEU A 48 -0.96 -8.31 -3.79
C LEU A 48 0.05 -7.72 -4.79
N LYS A 49 1.35 -7.96 -4.55
CA LYS A 49 2.42 -7.52 -5.46
C LYS A 49 2.61 -8.44 -6.67
N SER A 50 2.06 -9.65 -6.66
CA SER A 50 2.08 -10.59 -7.79
C SER A 50 1.20 -10.11 -8.95
N GLY A 51 1.31 -10.76 -10.11
CA GLY A 51 0.46 -10.45 -11.27
C GLY A 51 -1.04 -10.61 -10.95
N LYS A 52 -1.43 -11.79 -10.46
CA LYS A 52 -2.82 -12.09 -10.04
C LYS A 52 -3.33 -11.13 -8.96
N GLY A 53 -2.47 -10.78 -8.00
CA GLY A 53 -2.83 -9.83 -6.94
C GLY A 53 -3.09 -8.42 -7.48
N ARG A 54 -2.29 -7.95 -8.44
CA ARG A 54 -2.52 -6.67 -9.12
C ARG A 54 -3.80 -6.67 -9.95
N ASP A 55 -4.11 -7.77 -10.62
CA ASP A 55 -5.37 -7.89 -11.37
C ASP A 55 -6.56 -7.85 -10.43
N TRP A 56 -6.46 -8.52 -9.27
CA TRP A 56 -7.47 -8.41 -8.22
C TRP A 56 -7.65 -6.96 -7.76
N LEU A 57 -6.57 -6.21 -7.52
CA LEU A 57 -6.65 -4.78 -7.15
C LEU A 57 -7.35 -3.94 -8.23
N ARG A 58 -7.05 -4.19 -9.51
CA ARG A 58 -7.66 -3.47 -10.64
C ARG A 58 -9.16 -3.75 -10.77
N LEU A 59 -9.58 -4.98 -10.48
CA LEU A 59 -10.98 -5.40 -10.62
C LEU A 59 -11.83 -5.06 -9.39
N ASN A 60 -11.25 -5.08 -8.19
CA ASN A 60 -12.03 -5.00 -6.94
C ASN A 60 -11.83 -3.70 -6.17
N ILE A 61 -10.68 -3.04 -6.30
CA ILE A 61 -10.36 -1.84 -5.52
C ILE A 61 -10.45 -0.59 -6.40
N LEU A 62 -9.70 -0.54 -7.51
CA LEU A 62 -9.62 0.66 -8.35
C LEU A 62 -10.97 1.21 -8.85
N PRO A 63 -11.99 0.41 -9.19
CA PRO A 63 -13.26 0.94 -9.69
C PRO A 63 -14.01 1.84 -8.69
N ASN A 64 -13.69 1.74 -7.40
CA ASN A 64 -14.29 2.57 -6.35
C ASN A 64 -13.62 3.96 -6.23
N TYR A 65 -12.58 4.24 -7.03
CA TYR A 65 -11.76 5.46 -6.94
C TYR A 65 -11.46 6.10 -8.31
N SER A 66 -12.09 5.60 -9.37
CA SER A 66 -11.99 6.12 -10.74
C SER A 66 -13.07 7.13 -11.07
#